data_AF-A0A197K4S7-F1
#
_entry.id   AF-A0A197K4S7-F1
#
_cell.length_a   1.000
_cell.length_b   1.000
_cell.length_c   1.000
_cell.angle_alpha   90.00
_cell.angle_beta   90.00
_cell.angle_gamma   90.00
#
_symmetry.space_group_name_H-M   'P 1'
#
loop_
_entity.id
_entity.type
_entity.pdbx_description
1 polymer ?
#
loop_
_entity_poly.entity_id
_entity_poly.type
_entity_poly.pdbx_seq_one_letter_code
_entity_poly.pdbx_strand_id
1 'polypeptide(L)'
;YIAQKFANAILADTSSYIISPDGLQALNAFLDELLFILVDTAKGLETTRIKSAVYQIFPTALGKNAIVEAELEAKHYIDMGGKDTNNHLGNSGQSATSSLFNADSDETRVEQVFEQFRTKCQYYSKLGERLGSPAGNPNNAIIVPTLIAIYVTAVLEHIAEYVLQIASTIADRQDHADMVTVREIYVALLEDRQIEHTFEIMILKTQLQKRFRHSLIMPGTGPRRTY
;
A
#
# COMPACT_ATOMS: atom_id res chain seq x y z
N TYR A 1 -6.73 -1.92 3.35
CA TYR A 1 -5.86 -2.85 2.58
C TYR A 1 -5.57 -4.10 3.38
N ILE A 2 -5.01 -3.96 4.57
CA ILE A 2 -4.64 -5.07 5.46
C ILE A 2 -5.60 -5.11 6.64
N ALA A 3 -6.13 -6.29 6.96
CA ALA A 3 -6.94 -6.51 8.15
C ALA A 3 -6.09 -7.01 9.32
N GLN A 4 -6.55 -6.71 10.54
CA GLN A 4 -5.84 -6.99 11.79
C GLN A 4 -5.38 -8.45 11.91
N LYS A 5 -6.25 -9.40 11.58
CA LYS A 5 -5.96 -10.83 11.66
C LYS A 5 -4.80 -11.26 10.76
N PHE A 6 -4.69 -10.67 9.56
CA PHE A 6 -3.64 -11.02 8.61
C PHE A 6 -2.33 -10.33 8.96
N ALA A 7 -2.37 -9.08 9.40
CA ALA A 7 -1.18 -8.42 9.93
C ALA A 7 -0.60 -9.18 11.13
N ASN A 8 -1.45 -9.63 12.06
CA ASN A 8 -1.01 -10.46 13.19
C ASN A 8 -0.47 -11.83 12.74
N ALA A 9 -1.04 -12.45 11.69
CA ALA A 9 -0.52 -13.70 11.16
C ALA A 9 0.88 -13.53 10.56
N ILE A 10 1.10 -12.46 9.79
CA ILE A 10 2.42 -12.13 9.23
C ILE A 10 3.45 -11.89 10.35
N LEU A 11 3.06 -11.13 11.38
CA LEU A 11 3.94 -10.89 12.53
C LEU A 11 4.24 -12.18 13.32
N ALA A 12 3.27 -13.10 13.40
CA ALA A 12 3.40 -14.38 14.09
C ALA A 12 4.43 -15.32 13.43
N ASP A 13 4.63 -15.18 12.12
CA ASP A 13 5.63 -15.97 11.39
C ASP A 13 7.08 -15.56 11.77
N THR A 14 7.28 -14.32 12.23
CA THR A 14 8.61 -13.78 12.58
C THR A 14 8.80 -13.50 14.07
N SER A 15 7.73 -13.32 14.83
CA SER A 15 7.76 -12.86 16.22
C SER A 15 6.50 -13.28 17.00
N SER A 16 6.45 -13.06 18.30
CA SER A 16 5.22 -13.23 19.09
C SER A 16 4.36 -11.97 19.17
N TYR A 17 4.67 -10.94 18.38
CA TYR A 17 4.00 -9.64 18.48
C TYR A 17 2.67 -9.60 17.75
N ILE A 18 1.78 -8.76 18.26
CA ILE A 18 0.56 -8.34 17.58
C ILE A 18 0.66 -6.87 17.20
N ILE A 19 0.02 -6.46 16.11
CA ILE A 19 -0.04 -5.05 15.74
C ILE A 19 -1.14 -4.35 16.54
N SER A 20 -0.88 -3.14 17.01
CA SER A 20 -1.92 -2.29 17.61
C SER A 20 -2.90 -1.77 16.54
N PRO A 21 -4.16 -1.43 16.89
CA PRO A 21 -5.10 -0.83 15.94
C PRO A 21 -4.57 0.46 15.31
N ASP A 22 -3.89 1.31 16.09
CA ASP A 22 -3.28 2.55 15.61
C ASP A 22 -2.10 2.29 14.65
N GLY A 23 -1.30 1.27 14.92
CA GLY A 23 -0.23 0.83 14.02
C GLY A 23 -0.78 0.30 12.70
N LEU A 24 -1.83 -0.50 12.75
CA LEU A 24 -2.52 -1.00 11.55
C LEU A 24 -3.15 0.14 10.74
N GLN A 25 -3.73 1.14 11.42
CA GLN A 25 -4.26 2.32 10.77
C GLN A 25 -3.16 3.11 10.06
N ALA A 26 -2.00 3.30 10.71
CA ALA A 26 -0.85 3.98 10.10
C ALA A 26 -0.32 3.21 8.88
N LEU A 27 -0.21 1.88 8.96
CA LEU A 27 0.17 1.04 7.83
C LEU A 27 -0.81 1.17 6.66
N ASN A 28 -2.11 1.09 6.93
CA ASN A 28 -3.13 1.24 5.89
C ASN A 28 -3.15 2.64 5.28
N ALA A 29 -2.89 3.70 6.07
CA ALA A 29 -2.75 5.06 5.56
C ALA A 29 -1.53 5.22 4.66
N PHE A 30 -0.41 4.55 5.01
CA PHE A 30 0.78 4.51 4.16
C PHE A 30 0.49 3.85 2.81
N LEU A 31 -0.22 2.73 2.81
CA LEU A 31 -0.60 2.03 1.57
C LEU A 31 -1.58 2.84 0.72
N ASP A 32 -2.47 3.62 1.34
CA ASP A 32 -3.41 4.50 0.67
C ASP A 32 -2.67 5.62 -0.08
N GLU A 33 -1.74 6.28 0.59
CA GLU A 33 -0.93 7.35 -0.02
C GLU A 33 0.06 6.79 -1.05
N LEU A 34 0.65 5.62 -0.80
CA LEU A 34 1.48 4.92 -1.77
C LEU A 34 0.72 4.60 -3.06
N LEU A 35 -0.55 4.17 -2.94
CA LEU A 35 -1.39 3.92 -4.09
C LEU A 35 -1.63 5.21 -4.90
N PHE A 36 -1.87 6.33 -4.23
CA PHE A 36 -2.03 7.62 -4.90
C PHE A 36 -0.76 8.00 -5.68
N ILE A 37 0.41 7.94 -5.02
CA ILE A 37 1.71 8.22 -5.64
C ILE A 37 1.96 7.29 -6.84
N LEU A 38 1.61 6.01 -6.72
CA LEU A 38 1.76 5.05 -7.82
C LEU A 38 0.91 5.42 -9.03
N VAL A 39 -0.35 5.81 -8.82
CA VAL A 39 -1.25 6.23 -9.90
C VAL A 39 -0.75 7.52 -10.56
N ASP A 40 -0.35 8.52 -9.76
CA ASP A 40 0.18 9.79 -10.26
C ASP A 40 1.51 9.62 -11.00
N THR A 41 2.36 8.70 -10.56
CA THR A 41 3.64 8.38 -11.21
C THR A 41 3.44 7.62 -12.52
N ALA A 42 2.53 6.63 -12.53
CA ALA A 42 2.31 5.78 -13.70
C ALA A 42 1.63 6.52 -14.86
N LYS A 43 0.69 7.43 -14.56
CA LYS A 43 -0.16 8.14 -15.54
C LYS A 43 -0.65 7.22 -16.67
N GLY A 44 -1.11 6.03 -16.29
CA GLY A 44 -1.57 5.01 -17.23
C GLY A 44 -1.93 3.70 -16.54
N LEU A 45 -2.64 2.84 -17.29
CA LEU A 45 -3.18 1.57 -16.80
C LEU A 45 -2.51 0.36 -17.46
N GLU A 46 -1.47 0.59 -18.26
CA GLU A 46 -0.64 -0.46 -18.84
C GLU A 46 0.31 -1.05 -17.79
N THR A 47 0.45 -2.38 -17.76
CA THR A 47 1.36 -3.06 -16.84
C THR A 47 2.79 -2.53 -16.93
N THR A 48 3.27 -2.15 -18.13
CA THR A 48 4.61 -1.57 -18.33
C THR A 48 4.78 -0.21 -17.65
N ARG A 49 3.74 0.63 -17.63
CA ARG A 49 3.75 1.92 -16.93
C ARG A 49 3.70 1.72 -15.42
N ILE A 50 2.85 0.82 -14.94
CA ILE A 50 2.78 0.47 -13.52
C ILE A 50 4.13 -0.08 -13.03
N LYS A 51 4.76 -1.03 -13.75
CA LYS A 51 6.09 -1.54 -13.44
C LYS A 51 7.13 -0.43 -13.38
N SER A 52 7.13 0.46 -14.37
CA SER A 52 8.05 1.60 -14.42
C SER A 52 7.86 2.51 -13.21
N ALA A 53 6.61 2.78 -12.82
CA ALA A 53 6.29 3.60 -11.65
C ALA A 53 6.71 2.92 -10.33
N VAL A 54 6.47 1.61 -10.17
CA VAL A 54 6.94 0.86 -8.98
C VAL A 54 8.46 0.95 -8.87
N TYR A 55 9.19 0.79 -9.99
CA TYR A 55 10.64 0.89 -9.98
C TYR A 55 11.16 2.32 -9.75
N GLN A 56 10.43 3.35 -10.19
CA GLN A 56 10.75 4.75 -9.88
C GLN A 56 10.56 5.07 -8.40
N ILE A 57 9.47 4.57 -7.79
CA ILE A 57 9.16 4.78 -6.37
C ILE A 57 10.13 3.97 -5.49
N PHE A 58 10.39 2.71 -5.83
CA PHE A 58 11.29 1.83 -5.09
C PHE A 58 12.41 1.29 -5.99
N PRO A 59 13.48 2.07 -6.24
CA PRO A 59 14.59 1.69 -7.13
C PRO A 59 15.56 0.67 -6.49
N THR A 60 15.05 -0.21 -5.64
CA THR A 60 15.79 -1.14 -4.78
C THR A 60 15.35 -2.58 -5.03
N ALA A 61 15.84 -3.52 -4.21
CA ALA A 61 15.38 -4.91 -4.27
C ALA A 61 13.88 -5.02 -3.94
N LEU A 62 13.39 -4.18 -3.02
CA LEU A 62 11.97 -4.12 -2.66
C LEU A 62 11.06 -3.92 -3.87
N GLY A 63 11.32 -2.92 -4.71
CA GLY A 63 10.50 -2.67 -5.90
C GLY A 63 10.58 -3.80 -6.93
N LYS A 64 11.77 -4.39 -7.12
CA LYS A 64 11.94 -5.55 -8.02
C LYS A 64 11.18 -6.77 -7.52
N ASN A 65 11.25 -7.07 -6.23
CA ASN A 65 10.55 -8.19 -5.61
C ASN A 65 9.04 -7.97 -5.66
N ALA A 66 8.55 -6.76 -5.38
CA ALA A 66 7.14 -6.40 -5.51
C ALA A 66 6.62 -6.61 -6.95
N ILE A 67 7.43 -6.26 -7.96
CA ILE A 67 7.10 -6.53 -9.38
C ILE A 67 6.99 -8.03 -9.65
N VAL A 68 7.91 -8.84 -9.13
CA VAL A 68 7.91 -10.30 -9.30
C VAL A 68 6.68 -10.93 -8.66
N GLU A 69 6.36 -10.58 -7.41
CA GLU A 69 5.14 -11.06 -6.73
C GLU A 69 3.87 -10.67 -7.50
N ALA A 70 3.82 -9.45 -8.01
CA ALA A 70 2.70 -8.98 -8.81
C ALA A 70 2.57 -9.70 -10.16
N GLU A 71 3.69 -10.07 -10.80
CA GLU A 71 3.69 -10.90 -12.02
C GLU A 71 3.19 -12.32 -11.72
N LEU A 72 3.59 -12.91 -10.60
CA LEU A 72 3.12 -14.23 -10.17
C LEU A 72 1.62 -14.23 -9.90
N GLU A 73 1.12 -13.24 -9.17
CA GLU A 73 -0.32 -13.13 -8.88
C GLU A 73 -1.15 -12.88 -10.15
N ALA A 74 -0.68 -12.00 -11.05
CA ALA A 74 -1.34 -11.73 -12.32
C ALA A 74 -1.40 -12.98 -13.21
N LYS A 75 -0.31 -13.75 -13.27
CA LYS A 75 -0.28 -15.04 -13.97
C LYS A 75 -1.25 -16.03 -13.35
N HIS A 76 -1.24 -16.17 -12.02
CA HIS A 76 -2.15 -17.05 -11.30
C HIS A 76 -3.63 -16.72 -11.60
N TYR A 77 -3.99 -15.43 -11.63
CA TYR A 77 -5.33 -15.00 -12.00
C TYR A 77 -5.74 -15.43 -13.42
N ILE A 78 -4.84 -15.30 -14.39
CA ILE A 78 -5.07 -15.73 -15.78
C ILE A 78 -5.21 -17.26 -15.85
N ASP A 79 -4.33 -17.99 -15.18
CA ASP A 79 -4.33 -19.46 -15.13
C ASP A 79 -5.64 -20.00 -14.52
N MET A 80 -6.25 -19.25 -13.58
CA MET A 80 -7.55 -19.55 -12.98
C MET A 80 -8.76 -19.16 -13.87
N GLY A 81 -8.53 -18.79 -15.12
CA GLY A 81 -9.57 -18.42 -16.08
C GLY A 81 -10.02 -16.96 -16.00
N GLY A 82 -9.24 -16.11 -15.32
CA GLY A 82 -9.42 -14.67 -15.34
C GLY A 82 -9.32 -14.13 -16.76
N LYS A 83 -10.28 -13.29 -17.17
CA LYS A 83 -10.25 -12.67 -18.50
C LYS A 83 -9.31 -11.47 -18.46
N ASP A 84 -8.24 -11.53 -19.25
CA ASP A 84 -7.51 -10.32 -19.63
C ASP A 84 -8.35 -9.59 -20.68
N THR A 85 -9.23 -8.69 -20.23
CA THR A 85 -10.20 -8.04 -21.12
C THR A 85 -9.56 -7.09 -22.13
N ASN A 86 -8.27 -6.84 -22.03
CA ASN A 86 -7.49 -6.00 -22.91
C ASN A 86 -6.06 -6.53 -22.90
N ASN A 87 -5.41 -6.66 -24.05
CA ASN A 87 -4.08 -7.24 -24.31
C ASN A 87 -2.92 -6.54 -23.53
N HIS A 88 -3.00 -6.45 -22.20
CA HIS A 88 -2.20 -5.59 -21.31
C HIS A 88 -0.94 -6.29 -20.79
N LEU A 89 -0.83 -7.59 -21.05
CA LEU A 89 0.35 -8.41 -20.75
C LEU A 89 1.29 -8.56 -21.97
N GLY A 90 0.86 -8.11 -23.15
CA GLY A 90 1.58 -8.25 -24.42
C GLY A 90 2.26 -6.95 -24.89
N ASN A 91 3.46 -7.10 -25.45
CA ASN A 91 4.30 -6.02 -26.01
C ASN A 91 3.73 -5.38 -27.30
N SER A 92 2.41 -5.41 -27.52
CA SER A 92 1.76 -4.91 -28.73
C SER A 92 0.32 -4.49 -28.42
N GLY A 93 0.14 -3.19 -28.17
CA GLY A 93 -1.17 -2.61 -27.89
C GLY A 93 -1.14 -1.16 -27.41
N GLN A 94 -0.32 -0.29 -28.02
CA GLN A 94 -0.54 1.16 -27.91
C GLN A 94 -1.88 1.49 -28.58
N SER A 95 -3.02 1.54 -27.88
CA SER A 95 -4.22 2.13 -28.53
C SER A 95 -5.41 2.59 -27.70
N ALA A 96 -5.45 2.53 -26.35
CA ALA A 96 -6.66 3.02 -25.65
C ALA A 96 -6.44 3.74 -24.32
N THR A 97 -5.34 3.50 -23.60
CA THR A 97 -5.12 4.06 -22.26
C THR A 97 -4.17 5.26 -22.24
N SER A 98 -3.37 5.47 -23.29
CA SER A 98 -2.46 6.62 -23.40
C SER A 98 -3.19 7.97 -23.51
N SER A 99 -4.46 7.97 -23.94
CA SER A 99 -5.34 9.15 -23.93
C SER A 99 -6.08 9.36 -22.59
N LEU A 100 -5.81 8.53 -21.57
CA LEU A 100 -6.42 8.68 -20.24
C LEU A 100 -5.74 9.75 -19.37
N PHE A 101 -4.58 10.26 -19.76
CA PHE A 101 -3.88 11.31 -19.02
C PHE A 101 -3.35 12.33 -20.04
N ASN A 102 -4.08 13.45 -20.18
CA ASN A 102 -3.73 14.58 -21.04
C ASN A 102 -3.57 15.82 -20.15
N ALA A 103 -2.50 16.58 -20.41
CA ALA A 103 -1.92 17.59 -19.51
C ALA A 103 -2.90 18.56 -18.81
N ASP A 104 -3.99 19.00 -19.47
CA ASP A 104 -4.95 19.97 -18.89
C ASP A 104 -6.00 19.34 -17.96
N SER A 105 -6.07 18.01 -17.87
CA SER A 105 -7.13 17.26 -17.14
C SER A 105 -6.60 16.28 -16.10
N ASP A 106 -5.28 16.25 -15.87
CA ASP A 106 -4.61 15.13 -15.20
C ASP A 106 -5.02 14.95 -13.72
N GLU A 107 -5.16 16.03 -12.94
CA GLU A 107 -5.40 15.91 -11.49
C GLU A 107 -6.75 15.24 -11.17
N THR A 108 -7.84 15.71 -11.79
CA THR A 108 -9.17 15.11 -11.62
C THR A 108 -9.24 13.66 -12.10
N ARG A 109 -8.39 13.28 -13.07
CA ARG A 109 -8.35 11.91 -13.60
C ARG A 109 -7.52 10.99 -12.72
N VAL A 110 -6.42 11.47 -12.13
CA VAL A 110 -5.66 10.76 -11.11
C VAL A 110 -6.56 10.42 -9.93
N GLU A 111 -7.33 11.38 -9.41
CA GLU A 111 -8.29 11.14 -8.32
C GLU A 111 -9.33 10.07 -8.67
N GLN A 112 -9.94 10.15 -9.87
CA GLN A 112 -10.91 9.17 -10.33
C GLN A 112 -10.32 7.76 -10.46
N VAL A 113 -9.10 7.65 -10.98
CA VAL A 113 -8.40 6.37 -11.13
C VAL A 113 -7.98 5.83 -9.77
N PHE A 114 -7.48 6.69 -8.89
CA PHE A 114 -7.12 6.37 -7.51
C PHE A 114 -8.31 5.78 -6.75
N GLU A 115 -9.48 6.43 -6.76
CA GLU A 115 -10.67 5.93 -6.05
C GLU A 115 -11.13 4.55 -6.55
N GLN A 116 -10.99 4.28 -7.85
CA GLN A 116 -11.27 2.95 -8.39
C GLN A 116 -10.23 1.91 -7.98
N PHE A 117 -8.94 2.24 -8.07
CA PHE A 117 -7.92 1.35 -7.57
C PHE A 117 -8.10 1.07 -6.09
N ARG A 118 -8.37 2.10 -5.28
CA ARG A 118 -8.57 1.98 -3.83
C ARG A 118 -9.65 0.96 -3.52
N THR A 119 -10.82 1.11 -4.15
CA THR A 119 -11.94 0.17 -3.99
C THR A 119 -11.56 -1.25 -4.43
N LYS A 120 -10.95 -1.40 -5.61
CA LYS A 120 -10.59 -2.71 -6.15
C LYS A 120 -9.48 -3.39 -5.36
N CYS A 121 -8.45 -2.66 -4.94
CA CYS A 121 -7.34 -3.19 -4.16
C CYS A 121 -7.80 -3.63 -2.77
N GLN A 122 -8.70 -2.89 -2.13
CA GLN A 122 -9.33 -3.35 -0.89
C GLN A 122 -10.14 -4.62 -1.08
N TYR A 123 -10.83 -4.76 -2.22
CA TYR A 123 -11.62 -5.96 -2.54
C TYR A 123 -10.75 -7.17 -2.89
N TYR A 124 -9.69 -7.00 -3.69
CA TYR A 124 -8.84 -8.10 -4.16
C TYR A 124 -7.74 -8.48 -3.16
N SER A 125 -7.48 -7.65 -2.14
CA SER A 125 -6.50 -7.94 -1.10
C SER A 125 -6.82 -9.27 -0.40
N LYS A 126 -5.87 -10.20 -0.49
CA LYS A 126 -5.81 -11.46 0.27
C LYS A 126 -5.54 -11.18 1.75
N LEU A 127 -4.84 -10.08 2.04
CA LEU A 127 -4.53 -9.62 3.39
C LEU A 127 -5.62 -8.72 3.98
N GLY A 128 -6.70 -8.45 3.24
CA GLY A 128 -7.81 -7.59 3.65
C GLY A 128 -9.06 -8.36 4.05
N GLU A 129 -10.03 -7.64 4.62
CA GLU A 129 -11.41 -8.11 4.65
C GLU A 129 -12.04 -7.73 3.31
N ARG A 130 -12.54 -8.73 2.56
CA ARG A 130 -13.23 -8.51 1.29
C ARG A 130 -14.56 -7.82 1.55
N LEU A 131 -14.52 -6.50 1.69
CA LEU A 131 -15.68 -5.68 1.99
C LEU A 131 -16.15 -4.98 0.71
N GLY A 132 -17.46 -4.95 0.51
CA GLY A 132 -18.09 -4.23 -0.59
C GLY A 132 -18.02 -4.93 -1.94
N SER A 133 -18.10 -4.14 -3.01
CA SER A 133 -18.12 -4.57 -4.39
C SER A 133 -16.91 -4.01 -5.13
N PRO A 134 -16.28 -4.76 -6.06
CA PRO A 134 -15.21 -4.23 -6.90
C PRO A 134 -15.74 -3.26 -7.98
N ALA A 135 -17.06 -3.09 -8.06
CA ALA A 135 -17.69 -2.04 -8.85
C ALA A 135 -17.44 -0.70 -8.14
N GLY A 136 -16.55 0.11 -8.72
CA GLY A 136 -16.30 1.47 -8.26
C GLY A 136 -17.52 2.37 -8.46
N ASN A 137 -17.34 3.68 -8.28
CA ASN A 137 -18.40 4.65 -8.51
C ASN A 137 -18.96 4.52 -9.95
N PRO A 138 -20.26 4.21 -10.14
CA PRO A 138 -20.85 4.01 -11.46
C PRO A 138 -20.83 5.28 -12.34
N ASN A 139 -20.65 6.45 -11.72
CA ASN A 139 -20.51 7.73 -12.43
C ASN A 139 -19.08 7.99 -12.93
N ASN A 140 -18.12 7.12 -12.59
CA ASN A 140 -16.75 7.27 -13.03
C ASN A 140 -16.58 6.66 -14.43
N ALA A 141 -16.24 7.52 -15.39
CA ALA A 141 -16.08 7.13 -16.79
C ALA A 141 -14.83 6.28 -17.06
N ILE A 142 -13.84 6.32 -16.16
CA ILE A 142 -12.61 5.54 -16.29
C ILE A 142 -12.82 4.19 -15.63
N ILE A 143 -12.46 3.08 -16.27
CA ILE A 143 -12.59 1.74 -15.69
C ILE A 143 -11.20 1.13 -15.52
N VAL A 144 -10.80 0.86 -14.27
CA VAL A 144 -9.57 0.14 -13.97
C VAL A 144 -9.76 -1.36 -14.28
N PRO A 145 -8.97 -1.97 -15.19
CA PRO A 145 -9.06 -3.39 -15.48
C PRO A 145 -8.75 -4.25 -14.26
N THR A 146 -9.46 -5.38 -14.11
CA THR A 146 -9.29 -6.29 -12.97
C THR A 146 -7.87 -6.82 -12.84
N LEU A 147 -7.26 -7.26 -13.95
CA LEU A 147 -5.88 -7.77 -13.95
C LEU A 147 -4.89 -6.74 -13.40
N ILE A 148 -5.05 -5.46 -13.79
CA ILE A 148 -4.19 -4.37 -13.33
C ILE A 148 -4.44 -4.06 -11.86
N ALA A 149 -5.70 -4.10 -11.41
CA ALA A 149 -6.01 -3.96 -9.99
C ALA A 149 -5.40 -5.09 -9.15
N ILE A 150 -5.44 -6.34 -9.61
CA ILE A 150 -4.79 -7.48 -8.95
C ILE A 150 -3.28 -7.27 -8.89
N TYR A 151 -2.68 -6.85 -10.00
CA TYR A 151 -1.24 -6.54 -10.06
C TYR A 151 -0.84 -5.49 -9.02
N VAL A 152 -1.55 -4.35 -8.99
CA VAL A 152 -1.29 -3.28 -8.01
C VAL A 152 -1.57 -3.74 -6.58
N THR A 153 -2.59 -4.59 -6.37
CA THR A 153 -2.89 -5.17 -5.05
C THR A 153 -1.71 -5.98 -4.54
N ALA A 154 -1.16 -6.87 -5.36
CA ALA A 154 0.00 -7.68 -5.00
C ALA A 154 1.25 -6.84 -4.69
N VAL A 155 1.46 -5.74 -5.43
CA VAL A 155 2.50 -4.75 -5.08
C VAL A 155 2.27 -4.20 -3.67
N LEU A 156 1.07 -3.69 -3.37
CA LEU A 156 0.76 -3.11 -2.07
C LEU A 156 0.89 -4.13 -0.92
N GLU A 157 0.47 -5.37 -1.15
CA GLU A 157 0.60 -6.46 -0.16
C GLU A 157 2.07 -6.76 0.13
N HIS A 158 2.91 -6.92 -0.90
CA HIS A 158 4.32 -7.19 -0.71
C HIS A 158 5.04 -6.07 0.07
N ILE A 159 4.73 -4.81 -0.26
CA ILE A 159 5.28 -3.66 0.48
C ILE A 159 4.78 -3.66 1.94
N ALA A 160 3.51 -3.99 2.17
CA ALA A 160 2.95 -4.05 3.53
C ALA A 160 3.61 -5.13 4.39
N GLU A 161 3.81 -6.33 3.83
CA GLU A 161 4.53 -7.43 4.48
C GLU A 161 5.95 -7.02 4.85
N TYR A 162 6.68 -6.40 3.92
CA TYR A 162 8.02 -5.90 4.16
C TYR A 162 8.07 -4.88 5.30
N VAL A 163 7.15 -3.91 5.33
CA VAL A 163 7.05 -2.93 6.43
C VAL A 163 6.77 -3.62 7.77
N LEU A 164 5.88 -4.62 7.81
CA LEU A 164 5.57 -5.37 9.03
C LEU A 164 6.79 -6.14 9.55
N GLN A 165 7.59 -6.75 8.67
CA GLN A 165 8.82 -7.46 9.04
C GLN A 165 9.87 -6.53 9.66
N ILE A 166 10.05 -5.34 9.08
CA ILE A 166 10.96 -4.33 9.65
C ILE A 166 10.44 -3.84 11.00
N ALA A 167 9.14 -3.53 11.09
CA ALA A 167 8.53 -3.06 12.32
C ALA A 167 8.63 -4.10 13.46
N SER A 168 8.49 -5.39 13.14
CA SER A 168 8.77 -6.50 14.05
C SER A 168 10.22 -6.46 14.54
N THR A 169 11.18 -6.32 13.63
CA THR A 169 12.61 -6.26 13.97
C THR A 169 12.94 -5.05 14.86
N ILE A 170 12.22 -3.93 14.69
CA ILE A 170 12.35 -2.74 15.55
C ILE A 170 11.74 -2.99 16.93
N ALA A 171 10.60 -3.68 17.00
CA ALA A 171 10.00 -4.09 18.26
C ALA A 171 10.96 -5.00 19.05
N ASP A 172 11.58 -5.99 18.41
CA ASP A 172 12.54 -6.92 19.02
C ASP A 172 13.74 -6.21 19.68
N ARG A 173 14.17 -5.07 19.13
CA ARG A 173 15.28 -4.27 19.69
C ARG A 173 14.90 -3.47 20.93
N GLN A 174 13.61 -3.28 21.17
CA GLN A 174 13.10 -2.61 22.35
C GLN A 174 12.73 -3.69 23.38
N ASP A 175 13.55 -3.87 24.42
CA ASP A 175 13.46 -4.92 25.46
C ASP A 175 12.07 -5.10 26.14
N HIS A 176 11.08 -4.25 25.85
CA HIS A 176 9.75 -4.22 26.48
C HIS A 176 8.60 -4.04 25.48
N ALA A 177 8.83 -4.20 24.17
CA ALA A 177 7.73 -4.13 23.20
C ALA A 177 6.95 -5.45 23.24
N ASP A 178 5.66 -5.41 23.62
CA ASP A 178 4.75 -6.56 23.51
C ASP A 178 3.94 -6.52 22.19
N MET A 179 4.00 -5.39 21.48
CA MET A 179 3.18 -5.09 20.32
C MET A 179 3.92 -4.20 19.33
N VAL A 180 3.61 -4.35 18.04
CA VAL A 180 3.98 -3.39 17.00
C VAL A 180 3.02 -2.20 17.08
N THR A 181 3.48 -1.07 17.59
CA THR A 181 2.66 0.14 17.69
C THR A 181 2.83 1.05 16.48
N VAL A 182 2.12 2.18 16.47
CA VAL A 182 2.36 3.24 15.48
C VAL A 182 3.84 3.68 15.47
N ARG A 183 4.54 3.59 16.60
CA ARG A 183 5.97 3.93 16.73
C ARG A 183 6.83 3.05 15.85
N GLU A 184 6.70 1.75 15.98
CA GLU A 184 7.50 0.78 15.24
C GLU A 184 7.24 0.92 13.74
N ILE A 185 5.98 1.15 13.33
CA ILE A 185 5.64 1.44 11.93
C ILE A 185 6.30 2.72 11.44
N TYR A 186 6.22 3.81 12.19
CA TYR A 186 6.83 5.08 11.80
C TYR A 186 8.36 4.98 11.69
N VAL A 187 9.01 4.33 12.65
CA VAL A 187 10.46 4.11 12.61
C VAL A 187 10.84 3.20 11.45
N ALA A 188 10.05 2.15 11.15
CA ALA A 188 10.27 1.28 10.00
C ALA A 188 10.25 2.06 8.69
N LEU A 189 9.27 2.96 8.51
CA LEU A 189 9.15 3.79 7.31
C LEU A 189 10.25 4.87 7.24
N LEU A 190 10.74 5.35 8.39
CA LEU A 190 11.72 6.42 8.48
C LEU A 190 13.17 5.94 8.30
N GLU A 191 13.53 4.78 8.84
CA GLU A 191 14.93 4.33 8.91
C GLU A 191 15.29 3.26 7.88
N ASP A 192 14.30 2.61 7.25
CA ASP A 192 14.58 1.61 6.23
C ASP A 192 14.99 2.25 4.90
N ARG A 193 16.20 1.95 4.45
CA ARG A 193 16.79 2.53 3.22
C ARG A 193 16.01 2.22 1.94
N GLN A 194 15.16 1.19 1.94
CA GLN A 194 14.36 0.84 0.77
C GLN A 194 13.04 1.63 0.72
N ILE A 195 12.59 2.23 1.82
CA ILE A 195 11.32 2.94 1.94
C ILE A 195 11.49 4.44 2.22
N GLU A 196 12.53 4.83 2.97
CA GLU A 196 12.76 6.19 3.51
C GLU A 196 12.50 7.28 2.47
N HIS A 197 13.06 7.15 1.26
CA HIS A 197 12.93 8.16 0.22
C HIS A 197 11.47 8.40 -0.19
N THR A 198 10.70 7.33 -0.34
CA THR A 198 9.28 7.39 -0.68
C THR A 198 8.47 7.95 0.48
N PHE A 199 8.81 7.57 1.71
CA PHE A 199 8.13 8.09 2.89
C PHE A 199 8.43 9.57 3.15
N GLU A 200 9.62 10.05 2.76
CA GLU A 200 10.05 11.45 2.90
C GLU A 200 9.09 12.43 2.21
N ILE A 201 8.60 12.05 1.03
CA ILE A 201 7.73 12.89 0.20
C ILE A 201 6.24 12.77 0.56
N MET A 202 5.89 11.90 1.52
CA MET A 202 4.51 11.64 1.91
C MET A 202 3.99 12.68 2.92
N ILE A 203 2.74 13.11 2.74
CA ILE A 203 1.94 13.87 3.69
C ILE A 203 1.81 13.09 5.01
N LEU A 204 1.65 11.75 4.94
CA LEU A 204 1.57 10.89 6.11
C LEU A 204 2.77 11.04 7.04
N LYS A 205 3.99 11.22 6.52
CA LYS A 205 5.17 11.47 7.37
C LYS A 205 4.94 12.66 8.28
N THR A 206 4.47 13.76 7.71
CA THR A 206 4.18 14.99 8.48
C THR A 206 3.07 14.77 9.51
N GLN A 207 2.05 13.99 9.17
CA GLN A 207 0.94 13.66 10.08
C GLN A 207 1.40 12.78 11.25
N LEU A 208 2.14 11.71 10.96
CA LEU A 208 2.70 10.82 11.97
C LEU A 208 3.69 11.56 12.87
N GLN A 209 4.60 12.36 12.30
CA GLN A 209 5.56 13.14 13.07
C GLN A 209 4.86 14.11 14.06
N LYS A 210 3.77 14.76 13.66
CA LYS A 210 2.95 15.59 14.57
C LYS A 210 2.35 14.75 15.69
N ARG A 211 1.79 13.57 15.37
CA ARG A 211 1.24 12.63 16.37
C ARG A 211 2.30 12.18 17.38
N PHE A 212 3.52 11.87 16.93
CA PHE A 212 4.65 11.51 17.81
C PHE A 212 5.07 12.66 18.72
N ARG A 213 5.22 13.88 18.18
CA ARG A 213 5.60 15.04 18.98
C ARG A 213 4.55 15.35 20.05
N HIS A 214 3.26 15.24 19.73
CA HIS A 214 2.19 15.42 20.71
C HIS A 214 2.21 14.32 21.79
N SER A 215 2.50 13.07 21.42
CA SER A 215 2.61 11.96 22.37
C SER A 215 3.81 12.07 23.33
N LEU A 216 4.90 12.70 22.90
CA LEU A 216 6.09 12.95 23.73
C LEU A 216 5.92 14.15 24.68
N ILE A 217 5.05 15.11 24.33
CA ILE A 217 4.80 16.33 25.12
C ILE A 217 3.76 16.11 26.23
N MET A 218 2.97 15.03 26.18
CA MET A 218 1.98 14.69 27.22
C MET A 218 2.32 13.37 27.95
N PRO A 219 3.40 13.31 28.77
CA PRO A 219 3.57 12.20 29.69
C PRO A 219 2.59 12.37 30.87
N GLY A 220 1.47 11.64 30.82
CA GLY A 220 0.68 11.30 32.00
C GLY A 220 -0.09 12.43 32.69
N THR A 221 -1.30 12.73 32.19
CA THR A 221 -2.39 13.23 33.05
C THR A 221 -3.37 12.10 33.34
N GLY A 222 -2.87 11.03 33.98
CA GLY A 222 -3.74 10.07 34.66
C GLY A 222 -4.18 10.65 36.01
N PRO A 223 -5.44 10.49 36.42
CA PRO A 223 -5.89 11.01 37.72
C PRO A 223 -5.11 10.30 38.82
N ARG A 224 -4.39 11.09 39.65
CA ARG A 224 -3.82 10.62 40.91
C ARG A 224 -4.95 10.08 41.76
N ARG A 225 -5.03 8.75 41.92
CA ARG A 225 -5.80 8.13 43.00
C ARG A 225 -5.15 8.56 44.31
N THR A 226 -5.79 9.50 45.00
CA THR A 226 -5.53 9.72 46.44
C THR A 226 -6.11 8.54 47.20
N TYR A 227 -5.27 7.95 48.04
CA TYR A 227 -5.60 6.90 49.01
C TYR A 227 -6.69 7.33 49.99
#